data_AF-A0A1Z9IXP7-F1
#
_entry.id   AF-A0A1Z9IXP7-F1
#
_cell.length_a   1.000
_cell.length_b   1.000
_cell.length_c   1.000
_cell.angle_alpha   90.00
_cell.angle_beta   90.00
_cell.angle_gamma   90.00
#
_symmetry.space_group_name_H-M   'P 1'
#
loop_
_entity.id
_entity.type
_entity.pdbx_description
1 polymer ?
#
loop_
_entity_poly.entity_id
_entity_poly.type
_entity_poly.pdbx_seq_one_letter_code
_entity_poly.pdbx_strand_id
1 'polypeptide(L)' 'MKKFIIVIFLFSFFNKVYANKYDDLYGKIDLFGEVLEKISNEYIDKINQSDVMDSAINGILQSLDPYS' A
#
# COMPACT_ATOMS: atom_id res chain seq x y z
N MET A 1 -41.46 5.27 22.89
CA MET A 1 -40.68 4.01 22.77
C MET A 1 -40.52 3.54 21.31
N LYS A 2 -41.60 3.42 20.52
CA LYS A 2 -41.53 3.00 19.09
C LYS A 2 -40.59 3.84 18.18
N LYS A 3 -40.52 5.16 18.38
CA LYS A 3 -39.61 6.06 17.61
C LYS A 3 -38.12 5.77 17.86
N PHE A 4 -37.76 5.28 19.05
CA PHE A 4 -36.37 4.96 19.41
C PHE A 4 -35.88 3.67 18.73
N ILE A 5 -36.79 2.71 18.57
CA ILE A 5 -36.55 1.44 17.85
C ILE A 5 -36.28 1.70 16.37
N ILE A 6 -36.97 2.66 15.76
CA ILE A 6 -36.77 3.06 14.35
C ILE A 6 -35.37 3.66 14.15
N VAL A 7 -34.90 4.48 15.09
CA VAL A 7 -33.55 5.08 15.04
C VAL A 7 -32.45 4.02 15.17
N ILE A 8 -32.64 3.04 16.07
CA ILE A 8 -31.72 1.89 16.22
C ILE A 8 -31.70 1.03 14.96
N PHE A 9 -32.86 0.81 14.33
CA PHE A 9 -32.96 0.04 13.10
C PHE A 9 -32.28 0.73 11.90
N LEU A 10 -32.37 2.07 11.82
CA LEU A 10 -31.64 2.88 10.84
C LEU A 10 -30.11 2.84 11.05
N PHE A 11 -29.65 2.73 12.30
CA PHE A 11 -28.22 2.65 12.61
C PHE A 11 -27.60 1.30 12.18
N SER A 12 -28.38 0.22 12.18
CA SER A 12 -27.90 -1.12 11.80
C SER A 12 -27.52 -1.28 10.33
N PHE A 13 -27.85 -0.32 9.45
CA PHE A 13 -27.55 -0.39 8.02
C PHE A 13 -26.14 0.09 7.62
N PHE A 14 -25.34 0.64 8.55
CA PHE A 14 -24.08 1.33 8.20
C PHE A 14 -22.84 0.44 8.03
N ASN A 15 -22.93 -0.89 8.16
CA ASN A 15 -21.72 -1.72 8.21
C ASN A 15 -21.51 -2.56 6.94
N LYS A 16 -21.17 -1.90 5.84
CA LYS A 16 -20.34 -2.50 4.77
C LYS A 16 -19.40 -1.44 4.19
N VAL A 17 -18.18 -1.38 4.74
CA VAL A 17 -17.06 -0.69 4.11
C VAL A 17 -16.43 -1.67 3.12
N TYR A 18 -16.56 -1.38 1.83
CA TYR A 18 -15.87 -2.14 0.78
C TYR A 18 -14.48 -1.52 0.60
N ALA A 19 -13.43 -2.32 0.80
CA ALA A 19 -12.06 -1.88 0.53
C ALA A 19 -11.94 -1.49 -0.95
N ASN A 20 -11.47 -0.28 -1.23
CA ASN A 20 -11.28 0.18 -2.60
C ASN A 20 -9.97 -0.39 -3.14
N LYS A 21 -9.95 -0.88 -4.38
CA LYS A 21 -8.70 -1.33 -5.04
C LYS A 21 -7.62 -0.25 -5.09
N TYR A 22 -8.01 1.03 -5.02
CA TYR A 22 -7.08 2.14 -4.91
C TYR A 22 -6.28 2.12 -3.61
N ASP A 23 -6.85 1.67 -2.48
CA ASP A 23 -6.14 1.57 -1.20
C ASP A 23 -5.02 0.52 -1.25
N ASP A 24 -5.20 -0.55 -2.03
CA ASP A 24 -4.17 -1.59 -2.17
C ASP A 24 -2.94 -1.05 -2.92
N LEU A 25 -3.13 -0.31 -4.03
CA LEU A 25 -2.01 0.29 -4.77
C LEU A 25 -1.26 1.32 -3.94
N TYR A 26 -1.97 2.25 -3.28
CA TYR A 26 -1.31 3.24 -2.42
C TYR A 26 -0.61 2.58 -1.24
N GLY A 27 -1.20 1.55 -0.64
CA GLY A 27 -0.54 0.76 0.40
C GLY A 27 0.74 0.05 -0.08
N LYS A 28 0.82 -0.37 -1.35
CA LYS A 28 2.07 -0.89 -1.92
C LYS A 28 3.13 0.19 -2.13
N ILE A 29 2.72 1.40 -2.50
CA ILE A 29 3.65 2.55 -2.64
C ILE A 29 4.20 2.95 -1.27
N ASP A 30 3.36 2.99 -0.24
CA ASP A 30 3.78 3.29 1.13
C ASP A 30 4.79 2.24 1.63
N LEU A 31 4.47 0.96 1.44
CA LEU A 31 5.38 -0.14 1.80
C LEU A 31 6.71 -0.06 1.06
N PHE A 32 6.70 0.33 -0.22
CA PHE A 32 7.93 0.53 -0.99
C PHE A 32 8.80 1.64 -0.38
N GLY A 33 8.19 2.75 0.05
CA GLY A 33 8.87 3.82 0.77
C GLY A 33 9.50 3.35 2.10
N GLU A 34 8.74 2.60 2.91
CA GLU A 34 9.23 2.04 4.19
C GLU A 34 10.45 1.12 3.99
N VAL A 35 10.43 0.27 2.95
CA VAL A 35 11.56 -0.62 2.63
C VAL A 35 12.79 0.19 2.21
N LEU A 36 12.63 1.21 1.36
CA LEU A 36 13.73 2.08 0.95
C LEU A 36 14.37 2.80 2.15
N GLU A 37 13.55 3.35 3.05
CA GLU A 37 14.03 4.01 4.26
C GLU A 37 14.78 3.03 5.16
N LYS A 38 14.23 1.82 5.34
CA LYS A 38 14.86 0.77 6.13
C LYS A 38 16.23 0.38 5.58
N ILE A 39 16.35 0.15 4.28
CA ILE A 39 17.64 -0.16 3.64
C ILE A 39 18.60 1.03 3.81
N SER A 40 18.13 2.26 3.67
CA SER A 40 18.96 3.45 3.86
C SER A 40 19.51 3.60 5.28
N ASN A 41 18.77 3.14 6.30
CA ASN A 41 19.11 3.32 7.71
C ASN A 41 19.81 2.10 8.33
N GLU A 42 19.48 0.89 7.87
CA GLU A 42 19.92 -0.37 8.49
C GLU A 42 20.95 -1.12 7.65
N TYR A 43 21.18 -0.74 6.39
CA TYR A 43 22.20 -1.41 5.59
C TYR A 43 23.61 -1.03 6.06
N ILE A 44 24.48 -2.03 6.11
CA ILE A 44 25.83 -1.92 6.70
C ILE A 44 26.70 -0.96 5.88
N ASP A 45 26.53 -0.99 4.56
CA ASP A 45 27.28 -0.15 3.63
C ASP A 45 26.47 1.08 3.20
N LYS A 46 27.18 2.14 2.82
CA LYS A 46 26.51 3.30 2.21
C LYS A 46 25.96 2.90 0.85
N ILE A 47 24.64 3.03 0.70
CA ILE A 47 23.95 2.83 -0.55
C ILE A 47 23.70 4.17 -1.26
N ASN A 48 23.71 4.14 -2.59
CA ASN A 48 23.16 5.21 -3.40
C ASN A 48 21.69 4.90 -3.67
N GLN A 49 20.79 5.72 -3.11
CA GLN A 49 19.34 5.52 -3.27
C GLN A 49 18.89 5.56 -4.73
N SER A 50 19.57 6.34 -5.59
CA SER A 50 19.27 6.40 -7.02
C SER A 50 19.47 5.03 -7.68
N ASP A 51 20.61 4.39 -7.40
CA ASP A 51 20.96 3.10 -8.01
C ASP A 51 20.02 1.98 -7.54
N VAL A 52 19.55 2.06 -6.28
CA VAL A 52 18.55 1.14 -5.72
C VAL A 52 17.19 1.32 -6.41
N MET A 53 16.77 2.57 -6.64
CA MET A 53 15.54 2.86 -7.37
C MET A 53 15.61 2.37 -8.82
N ASP A 54 16.71 2.63 -9.52
CA ASP A 54 16.92 2.18 -10.90
C ASP A 54 16.90 0.64 -10.98
N SER A 55 17.50 -0.04 -10.01
CA SER A 55 17.46 -1.50 -9.89
C SER A 55 16.04 -2.03 -9.64
N ALA A 56 15.25 -1.35 -8.80
CA ALA A 56 13.85 -1.72 -8.56
C ALA A 56 12.99 -1.54 -9.82
N ILE A 57 13.19 -0.45 -10.58
CA ILE A 57 12.51 -0.23 -11.86
C ILE A 57 12.87 -1.34 -12.85
N ASN A 58 14.15 -1.69 -12.98
CA ASN A 58 14.58 -2.80 -13.84
C ASN A 58 13.97 -4.14 -13.42
N GLY A 59 13.86 -4.41 -12.11
CA GLY A 59 13.19 -5.61 -11.60
C GLY A 59 11.70 -5.66 -11.96
N ILE A 60 11.01 -4.50 -11.91
CA ILE A 60 9.61 -4.39 -12.35
C ILE A 60 9.51 -4.68 -13.85
N LEU A 61 10.36 -4.08 -14.68
CA LEU A 61 10.38 -4.32 -16.13
C LEU A 61 10.63 -5.79 -16.47
N GLN A 62 11.62 -6.43 -15.83
CA GLN A 62 11.92 -7.86 -16.03
C GLN A 62 10.78 -8.77 -15.56
N SER A 63 10.04 -8.37 -14.52
CA SER A 63 8.87 -9.13 -14.06
C SER A 63 7.72 -9.10 -15.08
N LEU A 64 7.66 -8.08 -15.92
CA LEU A 64 6.67 -7.92 -16.98
C LEU A 64 7.10 -8.65 -18.26
N ASP A 65 8.38 -8.57 -18.62
CA ASP A 65 8.99 -9.31 -19.74
C ASP A 65 10.47 -9.66 -19.41
N PRO A 66 10.79 -10.93 -19.13
CA PRO A 66 12.15 -11.35 -18.77
C PRO A 66 13.20 -11.20 -19.87
N TYR A 67 12.77 -10.93 -21.11
CA TYR A 67 13.65 -10.82 -22.29
C TYR A 67 13.82 -9.38 -22.79
N SER A 68 13.23 -8.39 -22.10
CA SER A 68 13.35 -6.97 -22.38
C SER A 68 14.66 -6.36 -21.90
#